data_AF-A0A6I6MN79-F1
#
_entry.id   AF-A0A6I6MN79-F1
#
_cell.length_a   1.000
_cell.length_b   1.000
_cell.length_c   1.000
_cell.angle_alpha   90.00
_cell.angle_beta   90.00
_cell.angle_gamma   90.00
#
_symmetry.space_group_name_H-M   'P 1'
#
loop_
_entity.id
_entity.type
_entity.pdbx_description
1 polymer ?
#
loop_
_entity_poly.entity_id
_entity_poly.type
_entity_poly.pdbx_seq_one_letter_code
_entity_poly.pdbx_strand_id
1 'polypeptide(L)' 'MAAVGGIVAGSLGLIFFAGGAMNQARPAAMRMRRWGLAALCLCGIVASAALGFVGVPAILYLAQQ' A
#
# COMPACT_ATOMS: atom_id res chain seq x y z
N MET A 1 8.84 -10.94 7.76
CA MET A 1 8.47 -11.03 6.33
C MET A 1 7.15 -10.37 5.97
N ALA A 2 6.19 -10.22 6.90
CA ALA A 2 4.88 -9.60 6.62
C ALA A 2 4.97 -8.16 6.06
N ALA A 3 5.87 -7.32 6.57
CA ALA A 3 6.07 -5.96 6.07
C ALA A 3 6.45 -5.94 4.58
N VAL A 4 7.37 -6.81 4.16
CA VAL A 4 7.76 -6.95 2.75
C VAL A 4 6.59 -7.47 1.91
N GLY A 5 5.85 -8.46 2.42
CA GLY A 5 4.64 -8.97 1.76
C GLY A 5 3.59 -7.88 1.50
N GLY A 6 3.37 -7.00 2.49
CA GLY A 6 2.46 -5.86 2.36
C GLY A 6 2.91 -4.85 1.32
N ILE A 7 4.21 -4.55 1.26
CA ILE A 7 4.79 -3.67 0.23
C ILE A 7 4.63 -4.27 -1.17
N VAL A 8 4.94 -5.56 -1.35
CA VAL A 8 4.83 -6.24 -2.64
C VAL A 8 3.38 -6.32 -3.11
N ALA A 9 2.46 -6.80 -2.27
CA ALA A 9 1.04 -6.90 -2.61
C ALA A 9 0.43 -5.53 -2.88
N GLY A 10 0.77 -4.53 -2.06
CA GLY A 10 0.35 -3.15 -2.25
C GLY A 10 0.86 -2.57 -3.57
N SER A 11 2.12 -2.84 -3.95
CA SER A 11 2.71 -2.34 -5.19
C SER A 11 2.05 -2.95 -6.43
N LEU A 12 1.78 -4.26 -6.42
CA LEU A 12 1.05 -4.93 -7.51
C LEU A 12 -0.37 -4.39 -7.67
N GLY A 13 -1.09 -4.22 -6.56
CA GLY A 13 -2.43 -3.62 -6.55
C GLY A 13 -2.41 -2.17 -7.04
N LEU A 14 -1.45 -1.37 -6.58
CA LEU A 14 -1.26 0.02 -7.00
C LEU A 14 -1.14 0.13 -8.51
N ILE A 15 -0.23 -0.65 -9.12
CA ILE A 15 0.01 -0.61 -10.58
C ILE A 15 -1.26 -0.97 -11.35
N PHE A 16 -1.97 -2.02 -10.93
CA PHE A 16 -3.20 -2.47 -11.58
C PHE A 16 -4.31 -1.41 -11.51
N PHE A 17 -4.56 -0.85 -10.32
CA PHE A 17 -5.62 0.14 -10.14
C PHE A 17 -5.26 1.50 -10.74
N ALA A 18 -4.01 1.96 -10.61
CA ALA A 18 -3.54 3.22 -11.19
C ALA A 18 -3.56 3.17 -12.72
N GLY A 19 -3.02 2.11 -13.35
CA GLY A 19 -3.12 1.91 -14.80
C GLY A 19 -4.58 1.88 -15.26
N GLY A 20 -5.43 1.22 -14.49
CA GLY A 20 -6.86 1.18 -14.73
C GLY A 20 -7.59 2.51 -14.58
N ALA A 21 -7.06 3.44 -13.79
CA ALA A 21 -7.63 4.76 -13.53
C ALA A 21 -7.18 5.80 -14.58
N MET A 22 -5.98 5.63 -15.14
CA MET A 22 -5.47 6.47 -16.23
C MET A 22 -6.14 6.18 -17.58
N ASN A 23 -6.82 5.04 -17.73
CA ASN A 23 -7.47 4.69 -18.99
C ASN A 23 -8.68 5.60 -19.30
N GLN A 24 -8.47 6.54 -20.23
CA GLN A 24 -9.48 7.51 -20.71
C GLN A 24 -10.70 6.85 -21.38
N ALA A 25 -10.57 5.62 -21.88
CA ALA A 25 -11.69 4.89 -22.47
C ALA A 25 -12.77 4.48 -21.44
N ARG A 26 -12.48 4.60 -20.13
CA ARG A 26 -13.44 4.31 -19.06
C ARG A 26 -14.20 5.56 -18.60
N PRO A 27 -15.48 5.42 -18.22
CA PRO A 27 -16.27 6.52 -17.66
C PRO A 27 -15.60 7.10 -16.40
N ALA A 28 -15.72 8.41 -16.21
CA ALA A 28 -15.03 9.15 -15.15
C ALA A 28 -15.31 8.58 -13.74
N ALA A 29 -16.56 8.20 -13.45
CA ALA A 29 -16.92 7.60 -12.17
C ALA A 29 -16.14 6.30 -11.87
N MET A 30 -15.90 5.46 -12.88
CA MET A 30 -15.12 4.23 -12.70
C MET A 30 -13.63 4.52 -12.55
N ARG A 31 -13.12 5.56 -13.22
CA ARG A 31 -11.72 6.04 -13.05
C ARG A 31 -11.49 6.55 -11.63
N MET A 32 -12.39 7.38 -11.10
CA MET A 32 -12.28 7.92 -9.73
C MET A 32 -12.29 6.80 -8.69
N ARG A 33 -13.14 5.80 -8.87
CA ARG A 33 -13.19 4.63 -7.98
C ARG A 33 -11.89 3.82 -8.00
N ARG A 34 -11.25 3.68 -9.17
CA ARG A 34 -9.94 3.03 -9.29
C ARG A 34 -8.81 3.86 -8.69
N TRP A 35 -8.84 5.19 -8.82
CA TRP A 35 -7.92 6.08 -8.09
C TRP A 35 -8.04 5.90 -6.58
N GLY A 36 -9.27 5.78 -6.05
CA GLY A 36 -9.49 5.49 -4.63
C GLY A 36 -8.85 4.16 -4.19
N LEU A 37 -8.99 3.10 -4.99
CA LEU A 37 -8.34 1.81 -4.70
C LEU A 37 -6.82 1.88 -4.80
N ALA A 38 -6.28 2.61 -5.78
CA ALA A 38 -4.84 2.85 -5.89
C ALA A 38 -4.31 3.60 -4.65
N ALA A 39 -5.01 4.66 -4.21
CA ALA A 39 -4.65 5.38 -2.99
C ALA A 39 -4.65 4.46 -1.76
N LEU A 40 -5.65 3.56 -1.65
CA LEU A 40 -5.71 2.58 -0.57
C LEU A 40 -4.50 1.62 -0.58
N CYS A 41 -4.09 1.13 -1.76
CA CYS A 41 -2.87 0.34 -1.91
C CYS A 41 -1.63 1.12 -1.46
N LEU A 42 -1.52 2.39 -1.83
CA LEU A 42 -0.41 3.26 -1.42
C LEU A 42 -0.35 3.44 0.09
N CYS A 43 -1.50 3.68 0.74
CA CYS A 43 -1.60 3.73 2.19
C CYS A 43 -1.16 2.42 2.86
N GLY A 44 -1.55 1.27 2.28
CA GLY A 44 -1.12 -0.04 2.77
C GLY A 44 0.39 -0.27 2.69
N ILE A 45 1.05 0.22 1.63
CA ILE A 45 2.52 0.19 1.51
C ILE A 45 3.16 1.02 2.62
N VAL A 46 2.70 2.26 2.81
CA VAL A 46 3.25 3.18 3.83
C VAL A 46 3.06 2.60 5.23
N ALA A 47 1.88 2.06 5.54
CA ALA A 47 1.61 1.40 6.81
C ALA A 47 2.52 0.19 7.04
N SER A 48 2.72 -0.65 6.01
CA SER A 48 3.60 -1.82 6.08
C SER A 48 5.07 -1.42 6.31
N ALA A 49 5.52 -0.36 5.63
CA ALA A 49 6.88 0.18 5.78
C ALA A 49 7.07 0.77 7.18
N ALA A 50 6.11 1.56 7.68
CA ALA A 50 6.15 2.16 9.01
C ALA A 50 6.18 1.08 10.11
N LEU A 51 5.35 0.05 10.00
CA LEU A 51 5.38 -1.09 10.92
C LEU A 51 6.70 -1.85 10.89
N GLY A 52 7.30 -2.02 9.71
CA GLY A 52 8.63 -2.62 9.59
C GLY A 52 9.74 -1.76 10.23
N PHE A 53 9.69 -0.44 10.02
CA PHE A 53 10.73 0.48 10.48
C PHE A 53 10.63 0.81 11.97
N VAL A 54 9.42 1.05 12.48
CA VAL A 54 9.18 1.44 13.89
C VAL A 54 8.87 0.22 14.77
N GLY A 55 8.21 -0.80 14.23
CA GLY A 55 7.84 -1.99 15.00
C GLY A 55 9.04 -2.82 15.43
N VAL A 56 10.04 -3.00 14.56
CA VAL A 56 11.26 -3.74 14.91
C VAL A 56 12.01 -3.12 16.11
N PRO A 57 12.37 -1.82 16.12
CA PRO A 57 13.05 -1.23 17.27
C PRO A 57 12.18 -1.19 18.52
N ALA A 58 10.86 -0.99 18.40
CA ALA A 58 9.95 -1.03 19.55
C ALA A 58 9.92 -2.41 20.24
N ILE A 59 9.91 -3.50 19.44
CA ILE A 59 9.96 -4.87 19.97
C ILE A 59 11.30 -5.13 20.65
N LEU A 60 12.42 -4.69 20.05
CA LEU A 60 13.75 -4.87 20.65
C LEU A 60 13.91 -4.08 21.96
N TYR A 61 13.37 -2.86 22.01
CA TYR A 61 13.37 -2.05 23.22
C TYR A 61 12.60 -2.72 24.36
N LEU A 62 11.41 -3.26 24.08
CA LEU A 62 10.62 -4.03 25.05
C LEU A 62 11.31 -5.33 25.47
N ALA A 63 12.01 -6.00 24.55
CA ALA A 63 12.73 -7.24 24.85
C ALA A 63 14.00 -7.02 25.71
N GLN A 64 14.51 -5.79 25.78
CA GLN A 64 15.65 -5.42 26.61
C GLN A 64 15.26 -4.89 28.01
N GLN A 65 13.96 -4.72 28.29
CA GLN A 65 13.46 -4.42 29.64
C GLN A 65 13.30 -5.69 30.47
#